data_AF-A0A257GXJ9-F1
#
_entry.id   AF-A0A257GXJ9-F1
#
_cell.length_a   1.000
_cell.length_b   1.000
_cell.length_c   1.000
_cell.angle_alpha   90.00
_cell.angle_beta   90.00
_cell.angle_gamma   90.00
#
_symmetry.space_group_name_H-M   'P 1'
#
loop_
_entity.id
_entity.type
_entity.pdbx_description
1 polymer ?
#
loop_
_entity_poly.entity_id
_entity_poly.type
_entity_poly.pdbx_seq_one_letter_code
_entity_poly.pdbx_strand_id
1 'polypeptide(L)'
;MTTLLHMAALHEEAGFVVTGSSPQYFVDEIVRGLPNLSTDHRLLESLRDHLPLLAEAAPIPFFEALERLLEGDAEKVRPIFSEREDFFAPASAHTGVLWALELLAWDEVHLLRAAMCLAKLAAIDPGGKLANRPLNSLRDVLLSWSPHTNAAHKQRIGVLSHVVRAVPSVAWPLLVKLLPQAHDSGSPTQEPKFAEATPGGQETLTYGIVWATQAAVVELAVEHAQLVPERWQTLIGVLGQLRPDSFEHVVRRLEDCLDKQGAEGRFATWDALRKEVNRHRAFSGVDWAMKDERLGRLGALVSKFQPNDPLLVTTWLFDDWMPDVMGRRAEADPMAAIQAARLEALRGVMAAQGIPGLT
;
A
#
# COMPACT_ATOMS: atom_id res chain seq x y z
N MET A 1 26.29 23.20 -0.84
CA MET A 1 25.99 21.76 -1.03
C MET A 1 26.07 21.31 -2.47
N THR A 2 25.64 22.12 -3.45
CA THR A 2 25.87 21.85 -4.88
C THR A 2 27.33 21.56 -5.22
N THR A 3 28.29 22.19 -4.54
CA THR A 3 29.72 21.91 -4.71
C THR A 3 30.10 20.46 -4.42
N LEU A 4 29.59 19.86 -3.33
CA LEU A 4 29.89 18.46 -3.00
C LEU A 4 29.33 17.53 -4.07
N LEU A 5 28.14 17.82 -4.57
CA LEU A 5 27.51 17.06 -5.64
C LEU A 5 28.29 17.18 -6.96
N HIS A 6 28.77 18.37 -7.33
CA HIS A 6 29.64 18.52 -8.49
C HIS A 6 30.98 17.79 -8.32
N MET A 7 31.56 17.82 -7.10
CA MET A 7 32.79 17.08 -6.80
C MET A 7 32.61 15.56 -6.82
N ALA A 8 31.42 15.06 -6.52
CA ALA A 8 31.11 13.63 -6.59
C ALA A 8 30.77 13.21 -8.02
N ALA A 9 29.78 13.85 -8.64
CA ALA A 9 29.15 13.41 -9.87
C ALA A 9 29.73 14.02 -11.15
N LEU A 10 30.36 15.21 -11.11
CA LEU A 10 30.86 15.95 -12.28
C LEU A 10 32.36 16.23 -12.18
N HIS A 11 33.10 15.37 -11.50
CA HIS A 11 34.51 15.61 -11.21
C HIS A 11 35.41 15.53 -12.45
N GLU A 12 35.05 14.70 -13.43
CA GLU A 12 35.77 14.61 -14.70
C GLU A 12 35.63 15.92 -15.49
N GLU A 13 34.42 16.45 -15.62
CA GLU A 13 34.12 17.71 -16.30
C GLU A 13 34.71 18.92 -15.57
N ALA A 14 34.74 18.87 -14.24
CA ALA A 14 35.31 19.92 -13.40
C ALA A 14 36.85 19.85 -13.31
N GLY A 15 37.48 18.80 -13.85
CA GLY A 15 38.92 18.56 -13.70
C GLY A 15 39.36 18.39 -12.25
N PHE A 16 38.46 17.92 -11.38
CA PHE A 16 38.70 17.78 -9.95
C PHE A 16 39.34 16.42 -9.65
N VAL A 17 40.57 16.44 -9.15
CA VAL A 17 41.33 15.24 -8.79
C VAL A 17 41.71 15.31 -7.31
N VAL A 18 41.49 14.21 -6.59
CA VAL A 18 41.93 14.07 -5.20
C VAL A 18 43.16 13.17 -5.16
N THR A 19 44.29 13.70 -4.71
CA THR A 19 45.53 12.92 -4.66
C THR A 19 45.41 11.79 -3.65
N GLY A 20 45.58 10.53 -4.10
CA GLY A 20 45.53 9.35 -3.24
C GLY A 20 44.13 8.84 -2.87
N SER A 21 43.07 9.36 -3.50
CA SER A 21 41.68 8.97 -3.28
C SER A 21 40.82 9.19 -4.53
N SER A 22 39.58 8.68 -4.56
CA SER A 22 38.58 9.16 -5.52
C SER A 22 37.88 10.43 -4.99
N PRO A 23 37.36 11.29 -5.89
CA PRO A 23 36.48 12.40 -5.51
C PRO A 23 35.25 11.97 -4.71
N GLN A 24 34.62 10.85 -5.08
CA GLN A 24 33.51 10.28 -4.32
C GLN A 24 33.91 9.96 -2.86
N TYR A 25 35.04 9.27 -2.66
CA TYR A 25 35.49 8.94 -1.30
C TYR A 25 35.80 10.19 -0.47
N PHE A 26 36.37 11.23 -1.09
CA PHE A 26 36.62 12.49 -0.42
C PHE A 26 35.31 13.17 0.04
N VAL A 27 34.30 13.21 -0.83
CA VAL A 27 32.97 13.74 -0.48
C VAL A 27 32.33 12.89 0.61
N ASP A 28 32.43 11.57 0.51
CA ASP A 28 31.89 10.67 1.52
C ASP A 28 32.50 10.92 2.92
N GLU A 29 33.81 11.11 3.01
CA GLU A 29 34.49 11.40 4.28
C GLU A 29 34.07 12.75 4.87
N ILE A 30 33.83 13.77 4.04
CA ILE A 30 33.27 15.04 4.50
C ILE A 30 31.89 14.82 5.13
N VAL A 31 31.02 14.05 4.46
CA VAL A 31 29.66 13.80 4.94
C VAL A 31 29.65 12.93 6.19
N ARG A 32 30.50 11.89 6.28
CA ARG A 32 30.70 11.11 7.52
C ARG A 32 31.22 11.96 8.67
N GLY A 33 32.05 12.96 8.36
CA GLY A 33 32.61 13.90 9.33
C GLY A 33 31.64 14.96 9.83
N LEU A 34 30.43 15.07 9.26
CA LEU A 34 29.45 16.07 9.72
C LEU A 34 29.02 15.79 11.17
N PRO A 35 29.26 16.73 12.10
CA PRO A 35 28.96 16.50 13.50
C PRO A 35 27.46 16.34 13.69
N ASN A 36 27.09 15.31 14.45
CA ASN A 36 25.72 14.98 14.85
C ASN A 36 24.78 14.44 13.76
N LEU A 37 25.25 14.25 12.51
CA LEU A 37 24.40 13.75 11.42
C LEU A 37 23.74 12.41 11.74
N SER A 38 24.44 11.56 12.47
CA SER A 38 23.99 10.21 12.83
C SER A 38 23.46 10.08 14.27
N THR A 39 23.36 11.20 15.01
CA THR A 39 22.99 11.19 16.44
C THR A 39 21.93 12.21 16.84
N ASP A 40 21.65 13.22 16.02
CA ASP A 40 20.69 14.29 16.33
C ASP A 40 19.81 14.63 15.12
N HIS A 41 18.50 14.38 15.24
CA HIS A 41 17.52 14.68 14.19
C HIS A 41 17.51 16.16 13.82
N ARG A 42 17.86 17.07 14.74
CA ARG A 42 17.84 18.53 14.51
C ARG A 42 18.78 18.95 13.38
N LEU A 43 19.85 18.19 13.12
CA LEU A 43 20.70 18.46 11.98
C LEU A 43 19.95 18.19 10.66
N LEU A 44 19.20 17.07 10.58
CA LEU A 44 18.36 16.77 9.44
C LEU A 44 17.30 17.87 9.22
N GLU A 45 16.70 18.38 10.30
CA GLU A 45 15.76 19.51 10.22
C GLU A 45 16.42 20.77 9.66
N SER A 46 17.61 21.12 10.16
CA SER A 46 18.34 22.31 9.71
C SER A 46 18.80 22.24 8.25
N LEU A 47 18.97 21.02 7.73
CA LEU A 47 19.41 20.74 6.36
C LEU A 47 18.24 20.33 5.45
N ARG A 48 16.99 20.47 5.88
CA ARG A 48 15.80 19.95 5.17
C ARG A 48 15.83 20.16 3.65
N ASP A 49 16.00 21.40 3.19
CA ASP A 49 15.91 21.79 1.76
C ASP A 49 17.14 21.38 0.91
N HIS A 50 17.93 20.50 1.48
CA HIS A 50 19.36 20.42 1.27
C HIS A 50 19.79 18.94 1.39
N LEU A 51 19.05 18.15 2.17
CA LEU A 51 19.17 16.69 2.27
C LEU A 51 19.15 15.97 0.92
N PRO A 52 18.31 16.31 -0.09
CA PRO A 52 18.37 15.61 -1.38
C PRO A 52 19.73 15.75 -2.07
N LEU A 53 20.33 16.94 -2.03
CA LEU A 53 21.66 17.17 -2.61
C LEU A 53 22.77 16.48 -1.82
N LEU A 54 22.64 16.44 -0.49
CA LEU A 54 23.59 15.73 0.38
C LEU A 54 23.54 14.22 0.12
N ALA A 55 22.33 13.67 0.02
CA ALA A 55 22.07 12.27 -0.25
C ALA A 55 22.60 11.86 -1.63
N GLU A 56 22.34 12.67 -2.66
CA GLU A 56 22.86 12.40 -4.01
C GLU A 56 24.39 12.47 -4.06
N ALA A 57 25.01 13.41 -3.32
CA ALA A 57 26.46 13.56 -3.31
C ALA A 57 27.19 12.45 -2.53
N ALA A 58 26.58 11.93 -1.46
CA ALA A 58 27.17 10.96 -0.56
C ALA A 58 26.11 9.95 -0.07
N PRO A 59 25.64 9.04 -0.94
CA PRO A 59 24.52 8.15 -0.64
C PRO A 59 24.85 7.20 0.52
N ILE A 60 26.05 6.64 0.54
CA ILE A 60 26.48 5.68 1.55
C ILE A 60 26.55 6.33 2.94
N PRO A 61 27.29 7.44 3.16
CA PRO A 61 27.29 8.15 4.45
C PRO A 61 25.91 8.63 4.90
N PHE A 62 25.07 9.08 3.97
CA PHE A 62 23.71 9.53 4.29
C PHE A 62 22.89 8.37 4.87
N PHE A 63 22.91 7.20 4.22
CA PHE A 63 22.24 6.02 4.74
C PHE A 63 22.83 5.56 6.08
N GLU A 64 24.15 5.48 6.22
CA GLU A 64 24.81 5.09 7.48
C GLU A 64 24.34 5.97 8.65
N ALA A 65 24.24 7.28 8.41
CA ALA A 65 23.79 8.21 9.43
C ALA A 65 22.29 8.03 9.78
N LEU A 66 21.43 7.92 8.76
CA LEU A 66 19.99 7.76 8.97
C LEU A 66 19.65 6.40 9.59
N GLU A 67 20.29 5.33 9.13
CA GLU A 67 20.12 3.98 9.69
C GLU A 67 20.51 3.97 11.17
N ARG A 68 21.64 4.60 11.54
CA ARG A 68 22.05 4.72 12.95
C ARG A 68 21.04 5.50 13.80
N LEU A 69 20.46 6.56 13.26
CA LEU A 69 19.39 7.31 13.93
C LEU A 69 18.14 6.45 14.15
N LEU A 70 17.77 5.64 13.16
CA LEU A 70 16.58 4.78 13.21
C LEU A 70 16.77 3.48 14.02
N GLU A 71 17.99 2.97 14.13
CA GLU A 71 18.33 1.77 14.92
C GLU A 71 18.60 2.04 16.39
N GLY A 72 18.90 3.29 16.73
CA GLY A 72 19.03 3.74 18.11
C GLY A 72 17.66 3.82 18.81
N ASP A 73 17.47 4.88 19.59
CA ASP A 73 16.17 5.18 20.18
C ASP A 73 15.32 5.90 19.11
N ALA A 74 14.60 5.12 18.29
CA ALA A 74 13.81 5.63 17.17
C ALA A 74 12.78 6.71 17.59
N GLU A 75 12.33 6.70 18.85
CA GLU A 75 11.48 7.77 19.40
C GLU A 75 12.19 9.13 19.42
N LYS A 76 13.52 9.17 19.46
CA LYS A 76 14.29 10.42 19.34
C LYS A 76 14.29 11.00 17.93
N VAL A 77 13.93 10.22 16.90
CA VAL A 77 13.77 10.71 15.53
C VAL A 77 12.35 11.25 15.31
N ARG A 78 11.37 10.76 16.06
CA ARG A 78 9.96 11.14 15.97
C ARG A 78 9.67 12.66 15.96
N PRO A 79 10.42 13.54 16.65
CA PRO A 79 10.22 14.98 16.58
C PRO A 79 10.32 15.58 15.17
N ILE A 80 11.00 14.91 14.22
CA ILE A 80 11.10 15.33 12.82
C ILE A 80 9.74 15.44 12.11
N PHE A 81 8.72 14.73 12.62
CA PHE A 81 7.34 14.78 12.13
C PHE A 81 6.53 15.95 12.69
N SER A 82 7.13 16.80 13.53
CA SER A 82 6.44 17.98 14.06
C SER A 82 6.06 18.90 12.90
N GLU A 83 4.76 19.12 12.71
CA GLU A 83 4.23 20.06 11.73
C GLU A 83 4.18 21.45 12.35
N ARG A 84 4.74 22.44 11.66
CA ARG A 84 4.59 23.86 11.98
C ARG A 84 3.56 24.46 11.03
N GLU A 85 2.70 25.32 11.55
CA GLU A 85 1.84 26.12 10.69
C GLU A 85 2.70 27.12 9.94
N ASP A 86 2.67 27.06 8.62
CA ASP A 86 3.27 28.03 7.72
C ASP A 86 2.17 28.68 6.88
N PHE A 87 2.47 29.84 6.28
CA PHE A 87 1.48 30.73 5.67
C PHE A 87 0.68 30.10 4.52
N PHE A 88 1.24 29.09 3.86
CA PHE A 88 0.64 28.41 2.69
C PHE A 88 0.24 26.96 2.95
N ALA A 89 1.05 26.19 3.68
CA ALA A 89 0.78 24.80 4.01
C ALA A 89 1.59 24.41 5.26
N PRO A 90 1.19 23.37 6.02
CA PRO A 90 2.02 22.86 7.10
C PRO A 90 3.44 22.53 6.61
N ALA A 91 4.46 22.98 7.31
CA ALA A 91 5.84 22.63 7.01
C ALA A 91 6.34 21.61 8.03
N SER A 92 7.10 20.63 7.58
CA SER A 92 7.73 19.66 8.47
C SER A 92 9.08 19.20 7.93
N ALA A 93 10.00 18.92 8.84
CA ALA A 93 11.38 18.56 8.53
C ALA A 93 11.47 17.20 7.82
N HIS A 94 10.56 16.28 8.14
CA HIS A 94 10.58 14.93 7.58
C HIS A 94 10.50 14.94 6.04
N THR A 95 9.86 15.93 5.41
CA THR A 95 9.74 15.98 3.95
C THR A 95 11.09 16.03 3.25
N GLY A 96 12.10 16.68 3.84
CA GLY A 96 13.46 16.70 3.29
C GLY A 96 14.12 15.32 3.32
N VAL A 97 13.88 14.54 4.38
CA VAL A 97 14.35 13.15 4.49
C VAL A 97 13.62 12.26 3.48
N LEU A 98 12.32 12.45 3.30
CA LEU A 98 11.53 11.69 2.31
C LEU A 98 12.03 11.96 0.89
N TRP A 99 12.22 13.22 0.50
CA TRP A 99 12.78 13.55 -0.82
C TRP A 99 14.19 13.01 -1.04
N ALA A 100 15.02 12.98 0.00
CA ALA A 100 16.33 12.35 -0.09
C ALA A 100 16.23 10.83 -0.31
N LEU A 101 15.35 10.13 0.40
CA LEU A 101 15.14 8.68 0.25
C LEU A 101 14.47 8.31 -1.07
N GLU A 102 13.52 9.13 -1.53
CA GLU A 102 12.91 9.04 -2.86
C GLU A 102 13.97 9.15 -3.97
N LEU A 103 14.84 10.16 -3.87
CA LEU A 103 15.95 10.34 -4.80
C LEU A 103 16.87 9.11 -4.82
N LEU A 104 17.24 8.61 -3.65
CA LEU A 104 18.12 7.44 -3.55
C LEU A 104 17.45 6.14 -4.02
N ALA A 105 16.12 6.04 -3.98
CA ALA A 105 15.40 4.88 -4.48
C ALA A 105 15.47 4.72 -6.00
N TRP A 106 15.83 5.78 -6.74
CA TRP A 106 16.02 5.71 -8.19
C TRP A 106 17.15 4.78 -8.60
N ASP A 107 18.20 4.68 -7.79
CA ASP A 107 19.29 3.73 -8.01
C ASP A 107 18.91 2.35 -7.46
N GLU A 108 18.91 1.35 -8.33
CA GLU A 108 18.58 -0.03 -7.98
C GLU A 108 19.48 -0.60 -6.87
N VAL A 109 20.74 -0.16 -6.78
CA VAL A 109 21.66 -0.60 -5.72
C VAL A 109 21.20 -0.11 -4.35
N HIS A 110 20.55 1.05 -4.30
CA HIS A 110 20.11 1.73 -3.09
C HIS A 110 18.65 1.47 -2.71
N LEU A 111 17.84 0.92 -3.63
CA LEU A 111 16.40 0.70 -3.44
C LEU A 111 16.05 0.01 -2.11
N LEU A 112 16.76 -1.08 -1.75
CA LEU A 112 16.45 -1.81 -0.51
C LEU A 112 16.67 -0.95 0.73
N ARG A 113 17.80 -0.23 0.81
CA ARG A 113 18.12 0.64 1.95
C ARG A 113 17.13 1.80 2.05
N ALA A 114 16.80 2.42 0.91
CA ALA A 114 15.79 3.47 0.85
C ALA A 114 14.42 2.99 1.34
N ALA A 115 13.94 1.85 0.83
CA ALA A 115 12.67 1.27 1.22
C ALA A 115 12.61 0.89 2.71
N MET A 116 13.71 0.36 3.25
CA MET A 116 13.83 0.03 4.67
C MET A 116 13.80 1.28 5.57
N CYS A 117 14.50 2.35 5.19
CA CYS A 117 14.45 3.62 5.90
C CYS A 117 13.04 4.23 5.86
N LEU A 118 12.38 4.25 4.70
CA LEU A 118 10.99 4.70 4.57
C LEU A 118 10.03 3.87 5.43
N ALA A 119 10.19 2.55 5.46
CA ALA A 119 9.38 1.67 6.30
C ALA A 119 9.61 1.89 7.79
N LYS A 120 10.87 2.02 8.24
CA LYS A 120 11.19 2.34 9.64
C LYS A 120 10.63 3.71 10.05
N LEU A 121 10.70 4.71 9.17
CA LEU A 121 10.08 6.02 9.38
C LEU A 121 8.54 5.92 9.45
N ALA A 122 7.91 5.13 8.58
CA ALA A 122 6.46 4.90 8.60
C ALA A 122 5.99 4.24 9.91
N ALA A 123 6.82 3.40 10.52
CA ALA A 123 6.50 2.73 11.78
C ALA A 123 6.44 3.68 12.99
N ILE A 124 7.14 4.81 12.94
CA ILE A 124 7.19 5.82 14.02
C ILE A 124 6.42 7.12 13.69
N ASP A 125 5.83 7.20 12.49
CA ASP A 125 5.06 8.36 12.03
C ASP A 125 3.78 8.52 12.86
N PRO A 126 3.59 9.64 13.59
CA PRO A 126 2.36 9.89 14.34
C PRO A 126 1.17 10.30 13.46
N GLY A 127 1.37 10.46 12.14
CA GLY A 127 0.42 11.04 11.22
C GLY A 127 0.43 12.57 11.24
N GLY A 128 -0.60 13.18 10.64
CA GLY A 128 -0.82 14.63 10.58
C GLY A 128 -1.47 15.05 9.26
N LYS A 129 -1.38 16.33 8.90
CA LYS A 129 -2.14 16.92 7.79
C LYS A 129 -1.46 16.76 6.43
N LEU A 130 -0.12 16.64 6.42
CA LEU A 130 0.64 16.47 5.19
C LEU A 130 0.39 15.10 4.54
N ALA A 131 0.17 15.11 3.23
CA ALA A 131 0.09 13.90 2.42
C ALA A 131 1.47 13.27 2.14
N ASN A 132 2.54 14.08 2.09
CA ASN A 132 3.91 13.61 1.92
C ASN A 132 4.38 12.93 3.22
N ARG A 133 4.18 11.61 3.29
CA ARG A 133 4.41 10.78 4.49
C ARG A 133 5.19 9.52 4.09
N PRO A 134 5.96 8.91 5.01
CA PRO A 134 6.88 7.84 4.65
C PRO A 134 6.20 6.63 3.99
N LEU A 135 5.00 6.27 4.44
CA LEU A 135 4.22 5.18 3.83
C LEU A 135 3.78 5.50 2.40
N ASN A 136 3.47 6.76 2.10
CA ASN A 136 3.08 7.19 0.75
C ASN A 136 4.29 7.24 -0.18
N SER A 137 5.44 7.77 0.28
CA SER A 137 6.70 7.70 -0.49
C SER A 137 7.09 6.25 -0.78
N LEU A 138 7.01 5.35 0.22
CA LEU A 138 7.30 3.93 0.03
C LEU A 138 6.37 3.26 -0.98
N ARG A 139 5.08 3.59 -0.92
CA ARG A 139 4.10 3.13 -1.90
C ARG A 139 4.46 3.62 -3.30
N ASP A 140 4.69 4.92 -3.46
CA ASP A 140 4.93 5.53 -4.77
C ASP A 140 6.22 5.00 -5.42
N VAL A 141 7.26 4.72 -4.63
CA VAL A 141 8.48 4.01 -5.09
C VAL A 141 8.17 2.61 -5.61
N LEU A 142 7.31 1.86 -4.92
CA LEU A 142 7.03 0.44 -5.21
C LEU A 142 5.76 0.20 -6.07
N LEU A 143 5.14 1.25 -6.60
CA LEU A 143 3.95 1.11 -7.45
C LEU A 143 4.23 0.21 -8.65
N SER A 144 3.28 -0.70 -8.92
CA SER A 144 3.42 -1.67 -10.01
C SER A 144 3.38 -1.02 -11.39
N TRP A 145 2.51 -0.04 -11.56
CA TRP A 145 2.19 0.62 -12.84
C TRP A 145 2.95 1.94 -13.08
N SER A 146 3.65 2.47 -12.07
CA SER A 146 4.51 3.65 -12.18
C SER A 146 5.58 3.63 -11.08
N PRO A 147 6.55 2.70 -11.14
CA PRO A 147 7.64 2.66 -10.18
C PRO A 147 8.55 3.87 -10.32
N HIS A 148 8.93 4.46 -9.19
CA HIS A 148 9.93 5.52 -9.14
C HIS A 148 11.29 4.94 -8.75
N THR A 149 11.77 4.00 -9.58
CA THR A 149 13.06 3.35 -9.45
C THR A 149 13.50 2.74 -10.78
N ASN A 150 14.82 2.63 -10.99
CA ASN A 150 15.38 1.91 -12.12
C ASN A 150 15.42 0.39 -11.92
N ALA A 151 15.14 -0.10 -10.70
CA ALA A 151 15.18 -1.52 -10.40
C ALA A 151 14.14 -2.33 -11.17
N ALA A 152 14.58 -3.46 -11.74
CA ALA A 152 13.69 -4.41 -12.40
C ALA A 152 12.62 -4.97 -11.44
N HIS A 153 11.45 -5.33 -11.99
CA HIS A 153 10.31 -5.80 -11.19
C HIS A 153 10.63 -6.95 -10.21
N LYS A 154 11.50 -7.90 -10.59
CA LYS A 154 11.92 -8.98 -9.68
C LYS A 154 12.59 -8.46 -8.41
N GLN A 155 13.45 -7.45 -8.55
CA GLN A 155 14.09 -6.80 -7.42
C GLN A 155 13.08 -6.02 -6.60
N ARG A 156 12.16 -5.28 -7.24
CA ARG A 156 11.07 -4.57 -6.55
C ARG A 156 10.20 -5.52 -5.70
N ILE A 157 9.84 -6.69 -6.24
CA ILE A 157 9.11 -7.73 -5.50
C ILE A 157 9.94 -8.26 -4.31
N GLY A 158 11.24 -8.48 -4.51
CA GLY A 158 12.16 -8.88 -3.44
C GLY A 158 12.26 -7.85 -2.31
N VAL A 159 12.35 -6.57 -2.66
CA VAL A 159 12.38 -5.45 -1.71
C VAL A 159 11.07 -5.36 -0.94
N LEU A 160 9.92 -5.39 -1.62
CA LEU A 160 8.60 -5.39 -0.96
C LEU A 160 8.48 -6.56 0.02
N SER A 161 8.85 -7.76 -0.40
CA SER A 161 8.82 -8.97 0.43
C SER A 161 9.71 -8.82 1.67
N HIS A 162 10.88 -8.21 1.52
CA HIS A 162 11.79 -7.96 2.64
C HIS A 162 11.21 -6.94 3.63
N VAL A 163 10.71 -5.80 3.14
CA VAL A 163 10.10 -4.75 3.98
C VAL A 163 8.94 -5.29 4.79
N VAL A 164 8.03 -6.02 4.14
CA VAL A 164 6.84 -6.61 4.76
C VAL A 164 7.20 -7.58 5.90
N ARG A 165 8.31 -8.32 5.76
CA ARG A 165 8.81 -9.23 6.81
C ARG A 165 9.55 -8.49 7.92
N ALA A 166 10.37 -7.50 7.57
CA ALA A 166 11.26 -6.82 8.50
C ALA A 166 10.54 -5.75 9.34
N VAL A 167 9.45 -5.17 8.84
CA VAL A 167 8.67 -4.12 9.54
C VAL A 167 7.17 -4.49 9.58
N PRO A 168 6.75 -5.43 10.45
CA PRO A 168 5.39 -5.97 10.44
C PRO A 168 4.27 -4.95 10.69
N SER A 169 4.55 -3.86 11.42
CA SER A 169 3.59 -2.78 11.67
C SER A 169 3.20 -2.03 10.40
N VAL A 170 4.08 -2.00 9.39
CA VAL A 170 3.89 -1.30 8.11
C VAL A 170 3.38 -2.23 7.01
N ALA A 171 3.58 -3.54 7.16
CA ALA A 171 3.24 -4.57 6.18
C ALA A 171 1.81 -4.43 5.62
N TRP A 172 0.80 -4.52 6.49
CA TRP A 172 -0.59 -4.49 6.03
C TRP A 172 -1.00 -3.14 5.42
N PRO A 173 -0.74 -1.98 6.06
CA PRO A 173 -1.01 -0.68 5.44
C PRO A 173 -0.36 -0.48 4.07
N LEU A 174 0.88 -0.94 3.88
CA LEU A 174 1.58 -0.87 2.60
C LEU A 174 0.93 -1.76 1.54
N LEU A 175 0.65 -3.03 1.88
CA LEU A 175 0.03 -3.99 0.96
C LEU A 175 -1.34 -3.50 0.47
N VAL A 176 -2.18 -2.96 1.37
CA VAL A 176 -3.48 -2.38 1.01
C VAL A 176 -3.34 -1.24 -0.01
N LYS A 177 -2.31 -0.41 0.15
CA LYS A 177 -2.00 0.71 -0.76
C LYS A 177 -1.42 0.28 -2.11
N LEU A 178 -0.93 -0.94 -2.22
CA LEU A 178 -0.35 -1.52 -3.44
C LEU A 178 -1.29 -2.51 -4.15
N LEU A 179 -2.39 -2.93 -3.50
CA LEU A 179 -3.39 -3.79 -4.13
C LEU A 179 -3.93 -3.14 -5.40
N PRO A 180 -4.34 -3.94 -6.42
CA PRO A 180 -4.95 -3.40 -7.63
C PRO A 180 -6.22 -2.61 -7.31
N GLN A 181 -6.27 -1.36 -7.76
CA GLN A 181 -7.41 -0.46 -7.60
C GLN A 181 -7.80 0.14 -8.95
N ALA A 182 -9.11 0.30 -9.17
CA ALA A 182 -9.57 1.12 -10.30
C ALA A 182 -9.36 2.60 -9.98
N HIS A 183 -9.00 3.37 -11.00
CA HIS A 183 -8.74 4.81 -10.88
C HIS A 183 -7.67 5.16 -9.84
N ASP A 184 -6.69 4.28 -9.69
CA ASP A 184 -5.55 4.52 -8.82
C ASP A 184 -4.72 5.72 -9.32
N SER A 185 -4.08 6.43 -8.38
CA SER A 185 -3.23 7.58 -8.66
C SER A 185 -1.93 7.52 -7.86
N GLY A 186 -0.92 8.24 -8.33
CA GLY A 186 0.40 8.30 -7.71
C GLY A 186 0.92 9.72 -7.76
N SER A 187 1.84 10.04 -6.84
CA SER A 187 2.57 11.30 -6.88
C SER A 187 3.95 11.05 -7.50
N PRO A 188 4.49 12.02 -8.27
CA PRO A 188 5.89 11.95 -8.64
C PRO A 188 6.77 12.05 -7.39
N THR A 189 7.88 11.32 -7.39
CA THR A 189 8.90 11.36 -6.34
C THR A 189 10.05 12.28 -6.72
N GLN A 190 10.87 12.69 -5.76
CA GLN A 190 12.10 13.44 -6.05
C GLN A 190 13.06 12.61 -6.94
N GLU A 191 13.37 13.13 -8.14
CA GLU A 191 14.37 12.52 -9.05
C GLU A 191 15.79 13.04 -8.75
N PRO A 192 16.84 12.24 -9.06
CA PRO A 192 18.24 12.67 -9.04
C PRO A 192 18.49 13.81 -10.05
N LYS A 193 19.48 14.66 -9.77
CA LYS A 193 19.88 15.76 -10.67
C LYS A 193 20.96 15.35 -11.67
N PHE A 194 21.90 14.51 -11.25
CA PHE A 194 23.10 14.17 -12.00
C PHE A 194 23.40 12.67 -12.05
N ALA A 195 22.75 11.85 -11.22
CA ALA A 195 22.90 10.40 -11.35
C ALA A 195 22.41 9.98 -12.75
N GLU A 196 23.34 9.62 -13.63
CA GLU A 196 23.02 9.00 -14.90
C GLU A 196 22.28 7.68 -14.64
N ALA A 197 21.32 7.35 -15.49
CA ALA A 197 20.60 6.09 -15.41
C ALA A 197 21.61 4.93 -15.31
N THR A 198 21.40 4.01 -14.37
CA THR A 198 22.23 2.82 -14.16
C THR A 198 22.55 2.16 -15.51
N PRO A 199 23.79 1.72 -15.77
CA PRO A 199 24.13 1.05 -17.03
C PRO A 199 23.16 -0.12 -17.32
N GLY A 200 22.29 0.06 -18.31
CA GLY A 200 21.17 -0.86 -18.60
C GLY A 200 19.81 -0.17 -18.75
N GLY A 201 19.66 1.04 -18.19
CA GLY A 201 18.44 1.84 -18.28
C GLY A 201 17.25 1.28 -17.50
N GLN A 202 16.16 2.04 -17.47
CA GLN A 202 14.93 1.62 -16.79
C GLN A 202 14.24 0.48 -17.56
N GLU A 203 13.83 -0.59 -16.84
CA GLU A 203 13.03 -1.67 -17.40
C GLU A 203 11.78 -1.10 -18.10
N THR A 204 11.59 -1.44 -19.38
CA THR A 204 10.39 -1.02 -20.12
C THR A 204 9.16 -1.67 -19.49
N LEU A 205 8.30 -0.86 -18.89
CA LEU A 205 7.14 -1.35 -18.16
C LEU A 205 6.09 -1.90 -19.13
N THR A 206 5.90 -3.22 -19.11
CA THR A 206 4.85 -3.90 -19.86
C THR A 206 3.69 -4.28 -18.96
N TYR A 207 2.50 -4.49 -19.54
CA TYR A 207 1.35 -5.03 -18.79
C TYR A 207 1.67 -6.35 -18.09
N GLY A 208 2.49 -7.22 -18.69
CA GLY A 208 2.93 -8.47 -18.06
C GLY A 208 3.72 -8.23 -16.78
N ILE A 209 4.61 -7.24 -16.77
CA ILE A 209 5.39 -6.85 -15.58
C ILE A 209 4.49 -6.24 -14.49
N VAL A 210 3.55 -5.38 -14.88
CA VAL A 210 2.58 -4.78 -13.95
C VAL A 210 1.76 -5.87 -13.28
N TRP A 211 1.20 -6.80 -14.06
CA TRP A 211 0.37 -7.89 -13.53
C TRP A 211 1.17 -8.88 -12.69
N ALA A 212 2.44 -9.16 -13.03
CA ALA A 212 3.32 -10.00 -12.22
C ALA A 212 3.61 -9.35 -10.85
N THR A 213 3.89 -8.05 -10.82
CA THR A 213 4.09 -7.30 -9.58
C THR A 213 2.81 -7.26 -8.74
N GLN A 214 1.66 -7.00 -9.36
CA GLN A 214 0.35 -7.04 -8.69
C GLN A 214 0.04 -8.41 -8.10
N ALA A 215 0.33 -9.49 -8.82
CA ALA A 215 0.14 -10.85 -8.33
C ALA A 215 0.97 -11.12 -7.07
N ALA A 216 2.23 -10.67 -7.02
CA ALA A 216 3.08 -10.79 -5.84
C ALA A 216 2.55 -9.98 -4.64
N VAL A 217 2.02 -8.77 -4.88
CA VAL A 217 1.35 -7.97 -3.81
C VAL A 217 0.14 -8.73 -3.26
N VAL A 218 -0.69 -9.31 -4.13
CA VAL A 218 -1.88 -10.07 -3.72
C VAL A 218 -1.48 -11.31 -2.91
N GLU A 219 -0.45 -12.03 -3.33
CA GLU A 219 0.07 -13.19 -2.60
C GLU A 219 0.51 -12.81 -1.18
N LEU A 220 1.34 -11.77 -1.04
CA LEU A 220 1.75 -11.24 0.26
C LEU A 220 0.53 -10.78 1.10
N ALA A 221 -0.44 -10.11 0.49
CA ALA A 221 -1.65 -9.67 1.18
C ALA A 221 -2.49 -10.85 1.70
N VAL A 222 -2.61 -11.94 0.93
CA VAL A 222 -3.30 -13.16 1.35
C VAL A 222 -2.55 -13.89 2.48
N GLU A 223 -1.22 -13.95 2.42
CA GLU A 223 -0.40 -14.49 3.51
C GLU A 223 -0.59 -13.69 4.80
N HIS A 224 -0.60 -12.36 4.70
CA HIS A 224 -0.82 -11.48 5.85
C HIS A 224 -2.27 -11.43 6.33
N ALA A 225 -3.27 -11.75 5.49
CA ALA A 225 -4.67 -11.74 5.92
C ALA A 225 -4.94 -12.74 7.05
N GLN A 226 -4.24 -13.89 7.07
CA GLN A 226 -4.40 -14.93 8.07
C GLN A 226 -5.88 -15.26 8.32
N LEU A 227 -6.35 -15.27 9.58
CA LEU A 227 -7.77 -15.45 9.93
C LEU A 227 -8.47 -14.13 10.31
N VAL A 228 -7.85 -12.98 10.03
CA VAL A 228 -8.32 -11.64 10.44
C VAL A 228 -9.46 -11.17 9.51
N PRO A 229 -10.72 -11.07 9.99
CA PRO A 229 -11.86 -10.75 9.13
C PRO A 229 -11.69 -9.45 8.34
N GLU A 230 -11.21 -8.39 8.97
CA GLU A 230 -11.07 -7.05 8.36
C GLU A 230 -10.12 -7.07 7.15
N ARG A 231 -9.10 -7.95 7.20
CA ARG A 231 -8.15 -8.13 6.09
C ARG A 231 -8.81 -8.84 4.91
N TRP A 232 -9.64 -9.85 5.18
CA TRP A 232 -10.41 -10.53 4.16
C TRP A 232 -11.49 -9.64 3.54
N GLN A 233 -12.13 -8.77 4.32
CA GLN A 233 -13.07 -7.78 3.80
C GLN A 233 -12.39 -6.86 2.78
N THR A 234 -11.15 -6.45 3.04
CA THR A 234 -10.35 -5.64 2.10
C THR A 234 -10.03 -6.43 0.82
N LEU A 235 -9.62 -7.69 0.94
CA LEU A 235 -9.34 -8.55 -0.21
C LEU A 235 -10.58 -8.84 -1.06
N ILE A 236 -11.75 -9.02 -0.42
CA ILE A 236 -13.04 -9.19 -1.09
C ILE A 236 -13.36 -7.95 -1.92
N GLY A 237 -13.16 -6.75 -1.38
CA GLY A 237 -13.45 -5.49 -2.07
C GLY A 237 -12.62 -5.26 -3.35
N VAL A 238 -11.47 -5.92 -3.49
CA VAL A 238 -10.61 -5.80 -4.69
C VAL A 238 -10.78 -6.95 -5.70
N LEU A 239 -11.58 -7.98 -5.40
CA LEU A 239 -11.76 -9.17 -6.27
C LEU A 239 -12.10 -8.82 -7.72
N GLY A 240 -12.90 -7.76 -7.93
CA GLY A 240 -13.27 -7.27 -9.26
C GLY A 240 -12.08 -6.85 -10.11
N GLN A 241 -11.00 -6.36 -9.49
CA GLN A 241 -9.80 -5.86 -10.17
C GLN A 241 -8.75 -6.94 -10.42
N LEU A 242 -8.93 -8.13 -9.86
CA LEU A 242 -7.92 -9.17 -9.92
C LEU A 242 -7.89 -9.89 -11.27
N ARG A 243 -6.66 -10.20 -11.70
CA ARG A 243 -6.40 -11.11 -12.82
C ARG A 243 -6.88 -12.53 -12.50
N PRO A 244 -7.21 -13.36 -13.50
CA PRO A 244 -7.78 -14.69 -13.27
C PRO A 244 -7.04 -15.54 -12.23
N ASP A 245 -5.71 -15.66 -12.33
CA ASP A 245 -4.93 -16.50 -11.42
C ASP A 245 -4.93 -15.96 -9.98
N SER A 246 -4.78 -14.63 -9.81
CA SER A 246 -4.86 -13.98 -8.51
C SER A 246 -6.26 -14.09 -7.90
N PHE A 247 -7.31 -13.98 -8.73
CA PHE A 247 -8.70 -14.16 -8.31
C PHE A 247 -8.90 -15.57 -7.75
N GLU A 248 -8.53 -16.61 -8.50
CA GLU A 248 -8.66 -18.00 -8.06
C GLU A 248 -7.83 -18.29 -6.79
N HIS A 249 -6.62 -17.72 -6.70
CA HIS A 249 -5.81 -17.83 -5.51
C HIS A 249 -6.51 -17.23 -4.28
N VAL A 250 -7.02 -16.00 -4.37
CA VAL A 250 -7.73 -15.33 -3.27
C VAL A 250 -8.99 -16.11 -2.89
N VAL A 251 -9.79 -16.54 -3.87
CA VAL A 251 -11.03 -17.30 -3.64
C VAL A 251 -10.76 -18.61 -2.90
N ARG A 252 -9.76 -19.39 -3.34
CA ARG A 252 -9.37 -20.63 -2.65
C ARG A 252 -8.97 -20.37 -1.20
N ARG A 253 -8.20 -19.31 -0.96
CA ARG A 253 -7.69 -18.97 0.38
C ARG A 253 -8.78 -18.36 1.27
N LEU A 254 -9.76 -17.67 0.68
CA LEU A 254 -10.95 -17.18 1.35
C LEU A 254 -11.82 -18.35 1.83
N GLU A 255 -12.01 -19.37 0.99
CA GLU A 255 -12.71 -20.60 1.37
C GLU A 255 -12.03 -21.30 2.56
N ASP A 256 -10.70 -21.48 2.50
CA ASP A 256 -9.91 -22.02 3.62
C ASP A 256 -10.06 -21.19 4.91
N CYS A 257 -10.14 -19.86 4.77
CA CYS A 257 -10.30 -18.94 5.90
C CYS A 257 -11.68 -19.09 6.54
N LEU A 258 -12.75 -19.06 5.73
CA LEU A 258 -14.12 -19.23 6.20
C LEU A 258 -14.31 -20.57 6.94
N ASP A 259 -13.71 -21.65 6.43
CA ASP A 259 -13.74 -22.97 7.08
C ASP A 259 -13.06 -22.94 8.48
N LYS A 260 -12.00 -22.13 8.66
CA LYS A 260 -11.18 -22.10 9.89
C LYS A 260 -11.57 -21.02 10.89
N GLN A 261 -12.23 -19.94 10.46
CA GLN A 261 -12.67 -18.86 11.34
C GLN A 261 -13.73 -19.36 12.34
N GLY A 262 -13.72 -18.77 13.55
CA GLY A 262 -14.80 -18.91 14.52
C GLY A 262 -16.09 -18.21 14.04
N ALA A 263 -17.22 -18.48 14.70
CA ALA A 263 -18.55 -18.06 14.24
C ALA A 263 -18.66 -16.55 13.92
N GLU A 264 -18.19 -15.69 14.83
CA GLU A 264 -18.24 -14.23 14.66
C GLU A 264 -17.40 -13.74 13.47
N GLY A 265 -16.12 -14.14 13.42
CA GLY A 265 -15.22 -13.75 12.33
C GLY A 265 -15.64 -14.32 10.96
N ARG A 266 -16.18 -15.55 10.95
CA ARG A 266 -16.75 -16.17 9.76
C ARG A 266 -17.96 -15.39 9.28
N PHE A 267 -18.87 -15.01 10.17
CA PHE A 267 -20.03 -14.20 9.81
C PHE A 267 -19.61 -12.85 9.23
N ALA A 268 -18.67 -12.14 9.86
CA ALA A 268 -18.18 -10.86 9.36
C ALA A 268 -17.55 -10.96 7.96
N THR A 269 -16.80 -12.03 7.71
CA THR A 269 -16.17 -12.28 6.40
C THR A 269 -17.21 -12.71 5.35
N TRP A 270 -18.12 -13.60 5.73
CA TRP A 270 -19.22 -14.05 4.87
C TRP A 270 -20.16 -12.91 4.49
N ASP A 271 -20.51 -12.02 5.42
CA ASP A 271 -21.40 -10.89 5.14
C ASP A 271 -20.76 -9.91 4.15
N ALA A 272 -19.46 -9.65 4.26
CA ALA A 272 -18.74 -8.85 3.28
C ALA A 272 -18.72 -9.52 1.89
N LEU A 273 -18.51 -10.83 1.83
CA LEU A 273 -18.57 -11.58 0.57
C LEU A 273 -19.98 -11.52 -0.04
N ARG A 274 -21.02 -11.73 0.77
CA ARG A 274 -22.42 -11.63 0.35
C ARG A 274 -22.74 -10.23 -0.18
N LYS A 275 -22.33 -9.17 0.53
CA LYS A 275 -22.48 -7.77 0.08
C LYS A 275 -21.85 -7.55 -1.29
N GLU A 276 -20.62 -8.02 -1.47
CA GLU A 276 -19.91 -7.85 -2.74
C GLU A 276 -20.59 -8.62 -3.89
N VAL A 277 -21.01 -9.86 -3.66
CA VAL A 277 -21.76 -10.64 -4.67
C VAL A 277 -23.08 -9.96 -5.03
N ASN A 278 -23.83 -9.48 -4.04
CA ASN A 278 -25.10 -8.78 -4.25
C ASN A 278 -24.91 -7.48 -5.03
N ARG A 279 -23.87 -6.71 -4.70
CA ARG A 279 -23.49 -5.48 -5.41
C ARG A 279 -23.22 -5.75 -6.89
N HIS A 280 -22.43 -6.77 -7.23
CA HIS A 280 -22.19 -7.09 -8.64
C HIS A 280 -23.44 -7.61 -9.36
N ARG A 281 -24.30 -8.39 -8.69
CA ARG A 281 -25.57 -8.89 -9.29
C ARG A 281 -26.59 -7.77 -9.53
N ALA A 282 -26.73 -6.86 -8.58
CA ALA A 282 -27.66 -5.72 -8.66
C ALA A 282 -27.28 -4.74 -9.79
N PHE A 283 -26.00 -4.73 -10.17
CA PHE A 283 -25.45 -3.93 -11.27
C PHE A 283 -25.06 -4.80 -12.48
N SER A 284 -25.68 -5.97 -12.64
CA SER A 284 -25.47 -6.81 -13.83
C SER A 284 -25.72 -6.00 -15.12
N GLY A 285 -24.76 -6.06 -16.05
CA GLY A 285 -24.83 -5.37 -17.34
C GLY A 285 -24.09 -4.02 -17.44
N VAL A 286 -23.43 -3.54 -16.38
CA VAL A 286 -22.49 -2.41 -16.47
C VAL A 286 -21.05 -2.89 -16.63
N ASP A 287 -20.21 -2.12 -17.32
CA ASP A 287 -18.86 -2.53 -17.73
C ASP A 287 -17.92 -2.93 -16.58
N TRP A 288 -18.14 -2.40 -15.37
CA TRP A 288 -17.32 -2.72 -14.19
C TRP A 288 -17.79 -3.99 -13.46
N ALA A 289 -18.99 -4.50 -13.75
CA ALA A 289 -19.53 -5.66 -13.03
C ALA A 289 -18.75 -6.92 -13.37
N MET A 290 -18.56 -7.75 -12.35
CA MET A 290 -17.86 -9.02 -12.50
C MET A 290 -18.66 -9.99 -13.38
N LYS A 291 -17.98 -10.76 -14.24
CA LYS A 291 -18.62 -11.74 -15.13
C LYS A 291 -19.32 -12.87 -14.36
N ASP A 292 -20.35 -13.44 -14.97
CA ASP A 292 -21.21 -14.48 -14.38
C ASP A 292 -20.44 -15.70 -13.84
N GLU A 293 -19.39 -16.15 -14.52
CA GLU A 293 -18.57 -17.29 -14.07
C GLU A 293 -17.93 -17.04 -12.70
N ARG A 294 -17.33 -15.85 -12.53
CA ARG A 294 -16.71 -15.46 -11.25
C ARG A 294 -17.77 -15.24 -10.17
N LEU A 295 -18.90 -14.63 -10.52
CA LEU A 295 -20.02 -14.47 -9.58
C LEU A 295 -20.65 -15.80 -9.17
N GLY A 296 -20.68 -16.78 -10.06
CA GLY A 296 -21.07 -18.16 -9.76
C GLY A 296 -20.14 -18.78 -8.73
N ARG A 297 -18.82 -18.63 -8.92
CA ARG A 297 -17.81 -19.12 -7.97
C ARG A 297 -17.94 -18.49 -6.58
N LEU A 298 -18.09 -17.17 -6.49
CA LEU A 298 -18.29 -16.47 -5.21
C LEU A 298 -19.65 -16.83 -4.59
N GLY A 299 -20.71 -16.92 -5.41
CA GLY A 299 -22.04 -17.33 -4.98
C GLY A 299 -22.06 -18.72 -4.34
N ALA A 300 -21.29 -19.67 -4.88
CA ALA A 300 -21.14 -21.00 -4.28
C ALA A 300 -20.55 -20.94 -2.86
N LEU A 301 -19.58 -20.04 -2.61
CA LEU A 301 -19.04 -19.82 -1.26
C LEU A 301 -20.07 -19.17 -0.33
N VAL A 302 -20.81 -18.16 -0.81
CA VAL A 302 -21.89 -17.54 -0.03
C VAL A 302 -22.92 -18.59 0.41
N SER A 303 -23.32 -19.49 -0.49
CA SER A 303 -24.25 -20.59 -0.15
C SER A 303 -23.63 -21.62 0.78
N LYS A 304 -22.37 -22.03 0.57
CA LYS A 304 -21.67 -23.02 1.42
C LYS A 304 -21.55 -22.55 2.88
N PHE A 305 -21.26 -21.27 3.09
CA PHE A 305 -20.96 -20.69 4.40
C PHE A 305 -22.11 -19.88 5.00
N GLN A 306 -23.32 -19.99 4.44
CA GLN A 306 -24.49 -19.32 4.96
C GLN A 306 -24.73 -19.68 6.44
N PRO A 307 -24.93 -18.68 7.34
CA PRO A 307 -25.31 -18.95 8.71
C PRO A 307 -26.63 -19.71 8.80
N ASN A 308 -26.74 -20.61 9.78
CA ASN A 308 -27.99 -21.32 10.05
C ASN A 308 -29.04 -20.46 10.74
N ASP A 309 -28.63 -19.34 11.36
CA ASP A 309 -29.53 -18.39 11.99
C ASP A 309 -30.24 -17.55 10.91
N PRO A 310 -31.58 -17.69 10.74
CA PRO A 310 -32.36 -16.90 9.80
C PRO A 310 -32.15 -15.39 9.98
N LEU A 311 -32.01 -14.91 11.21
CA LEU A 311 -31.86 -13.47 11.48
C LEU A 311 -30.58 -12.93 10.86
N LEU A 312 -29.44 -13.62 11.05
CA LEU A 312 -28.16 -13.23 10.45
C LEU A 312 -28.20 -13.19 8.92
N VAL A 313 -29.06 -13.99 8.29
CA VAL A 313 -29.23 -14.04 6.83
C VAL A 313 -30.15 -12.94 6.32
N THR A 314 -31.08 -12.44 7.14
CA THR A 314 -32.14 -11.52 6.69
C THR A 314 -31.96 -10.07 7.13
N THR A 315 -31.31 -9.80 8.26
CA THR A 315 -31.23 -8.45 8.87
C THR A 315 -30.71 -7.38 7.91
N TRP A 316 -29.74 -7.73 7.06
CA TRP A 316 -29.16 -6.79 6.10
C TRP A 316 -30.16 -6.16 5.11
N LEU A 317 -31.32 -6.80 4.86
CA LEU A 317 -32.38 -6.23 4.01
C LEU A 317 -33.08 -5.03 4.67
N PHE A 318 -32.94 -4.90 5.98
CA PHE A 318 -33.60 -3.88 6.80
C PHE A 318 -32.63 -2.83 7.33
N ASP A 319 -31.32 -3.10 7.32
CA ASP A 319 -30.27 -2.17 7.75
C ASP A 319 -30.11 -0.94 6.85
N ASP A 320 -30.55 -1.03 5.59
CA ASP A 320 -30.53 0.05 4.62
C ASP A 320 -31.94 0.28 4.06
N TRP A 321 -32.30 1.53 3.79
CA TRP A 321 -33.49 1.90 3.05
C TRP A 321 -33.50 1.26 1.65
N MET A 322 -32.35 1.23 0.99
CA MET A 322 -32.17 0.72 -0.37
C MET A 322 -31.05 -0.33 -0.45
N PRO A 323 -31.30 -1.57 0.00
CA PRO A 323 -30.32 -2.65 -0.09
C PRO A 323 -30.07 -3.07 -1.55
N ASP A 324 -28.87 -3.62 -1.81
CA ASP A 324 -28.54 -4.24 -3.11
C ASP A 324 -29.22 -5.61 -3.22
N VAL A 325 -30.45 -5.61 -3.73
CA VAL A 325 -31.19 -6.83 -4.08
C VAL A 325 -31.12 -7.10 -5.58
N MET A 326 -31.22 -8.39 -5.95
CA MET A 326 -31.28 -8.80 -7.36
C MET A 326 -32.48 -8.14 -8.05
N GLY A 327 -32.29 -7.66 -9.28
CA GLY A 327 -33.36 -7.04 -10.08
C GLY A 327 -33.66 -5.57 -9.75
N ARG A 328 -33.10 -5.01 -8.67
CA ARG A 328 -33.36 -3.63 -8.22
C ARG A 328 -33.23 -2.57 -9.32
N ARG A 329 -32.23 -2.68 -10.19
CA ARG A 329 -32.02 -1.73 -11.30
C ARG A 329 -32.66 -2.15 -12.63
N ALA A 330 -33.11 -3.40 -12.73
CA ALA A 330 -33.81 -3.89 -13.91
C ALA A 330 -35.30 -3.53 -13.88
N GLU A 331 -35.87 -3.32 -12.69
CA GLU A 331 -37.26 -2.89 -12.51
C GLU A 331 -37.41 -1.37 -12.63
N ALA A 332 -38.54 -0.94 -13.21
CA ALA A 332 -38.91 0.48 -13.29
C ALA A 332 -39.19 1.09 -11.90
N ASP A 333 -39.58 0.25 -10.93
CA ASP A 333 -39.70 0.62 -9.52
C ASP A 333 -38.74 -0.25 -8.67
N PRO A 334 -37.53 0.26 -8.35
CA PRO A 334 -36.57 -0.42 -7.50
C PRO A 334 -37.11 -0.84 -6.12
N MET A 335 -38.16 -0.17 -5.62
CA MET A 335 -38.74 -0.47 -4.32
C MET A 335 -39.55 -1.77 -4.35
N ALA A 336 -40.14 -2.13 -5.49
CA ALA A 336 -40.93 -3.36 -5.62
C ALA A 336 -40.07 -4.62 -5.37
N ALA A 337 -38.91 -4.73 -6.04
CA ALA A 337 -37.93 -5.80 -5.79
C ALA A 337 -37.47 -5.88 -4.32
N ILE A 338 -37.21 -4.72 -3.68
CA ILE A 338 -36.78 -4.65 -2.28
C ILE A 338 -37.89 -5.16 -1.35
N GLN A 339 -39.13 -4.71 -1.55
CA GLN A 339 -40.26 -5.12 -0.73
C GLN A 339 -40.59 -6.61 -0.91
N ALA A 340 -40.47 -7.13 -2.13
CA ALA A 340 -40.62 -8.56 -2.40
C ALA A 340 -39.57 -9.38 -1.62
N ALA A 341 -38.30 -8.98 -1.67
CA ALA A 341 -37.22 -9.65 -0.94
C ALA A 341 -37.41 -9.57 0.60
N ARG A 342 -37.81 -8.40 1.12
CA ARG A 342 -38.12 -8.23 2.56
C ARG A 342 -39.29 -9.11 3.00
N LEU A 343 -40.35 -9.19 2.20
CA LEU A 343 -41.52 -10.02 2.51
C LEU A 343 -41.17 -11.50 2.52
N GLU A 344 -40.38 -11.96 1.55
CA GLU A 344 -39.89 -13.34 1.51
C GLU A 344 -39.01 -13.66 2.73
N ALA A 345 -38.11 -12.75 3.11
CA ALA A 345 -37.29 -12.87 4.31
C ALA A 345 -38.13 -12.98 5.59
N LEU A 346 -39.12 -12.10 5.79
CA LEU A 346 -40.02 -12.14 6.95
C LEU A 346 -40.82 -13.44 7.02
N ARG A 347 -41.29 -13.96 5.89
CA ARG A 347 -41.98 -15.26 5.83
C ARG A 347 -41.05 -16.39 6.25
N GLY A 348 -39.78 -16.36 5.82
CA GLY A 348 -38.76 -17.31 6.21
C GLY A 348 -38.48 -17.31 7.71
N VAL A 349 -38.27 -16.12 8.30
CA VAL A 349 -38.04 -15.98 9.76
C VAL A 349 -39.27 -16.43 10.55
N MET A 350 -40.47 -16.02 10.14
CA MET A 350 -41.73 -16.45 10.78
C MET A 350 -41.89 -17.97 10.76
N ALA A 351 -41.57 -18.64 9.64
CA ALA A 351 -41.67 -20.09 9.53
C ALA A 351 -40.65 -20.83 10.40
N ALA A 352 -39.46 -20.25 10.62
CA ALA A 352 -38.39 -20.88 11.37
C ALA A 352 -38.44 -20.60 12.89
N GLN A 353 -38.81 -19.39 13.29
CA GLN A 353 -38.69 -18.91 14.68
C GLN A 353 -40.03 -18.39 15.26
N GLY A 354 -41.09 -18.30 14.46
CA GLY A 354 -42.38 -17.75 14.88
C GLY A 354 -42.35 -16.25 15.17
N ILE A 355 -43.39 -15.76 15.87
CA ILE A 355 -43.55 -14.34 16.23
C ILE A 355 -42.33 -13.77 16.98
N PRO A 356 -41.68 -14.50 17.91
CA PRO A 356 -40.50 -13.98 18.62
C PRO A 356 -39.31 -13.62 17.71
N GLY A 357 -39.22 -14.19 16.50
CA GLY A 357 -38.18 -13.82 15.52
C GLY A 357 -38.47 -12.52 14.76
N LEU A 358 -39.66 -11.94 14.91
CA LEU A 358 -40.08 -10.70 14.22
C LEU A 358 -40.18 -9.48 15.14
N THR A 359 -39.98 -9.67 16.44
CA THR A 359 -40.00 -8.63 17.48
C THR A 359 -38.60 -8.37 17.97
#